data_AF-A0A3Q0S8C6-F1
#
_entry.id   AF-A0A3Q0S8C6-F1
#
_cell.length_a   1.000
_cell.length_b   1.000
_cell.length_c   1.000
_cell.angle_alpha   90.00
_cell.angle_beta   90.00
_cell.angle_gamma   90.00
#
_symmetry.space_group_name_H-M   'P 1'
#
loop_
_entity.id
_entity.type
_entity.pdbx_description
1 polymer ?
#
loop_
_entity_poly.entity_id
_entity_poly.type
_entity_poly.pdbx_seq_one_letter_code
_entity_poly.pdbx_strand_id
1 'polypeptide(L)'
;MATLTLPGEWIKNWEKSGKHEIQTALYELCWQVVQGNLKLDLVTSVLGDMMELREDMPSILADVFLETSALEEKNKRDHYTQLVGACLIFLPEAILKERLDPETLESLGLIKQAHQFNQKIVKIKTKL
;
A
#
# COMPACT_ATOMS: atom_id res chain seq x y z
N MET A 1 -3.16 1.43 26.24
CA MET A 1 -4.46 0.74 26.07
C MET A 1 -5.27 1.54 25.05
N ALA A 2 -4.91 1.46 23.76
CA ALA A 2 -5.66 2.14 22.71
C ALA A 2 -6.89 1.28 22.40
N THR A 3 -8.06 1.79 22.78
CA THR A 3 -9.34 1.24 22.33
C THR A 3 -9.44 1.51 20.84
N LEU A 4 -9.24 0.47 20.03
CA LEU A 4 -9.46 0.48 18.59
C LEU A 4 -10.97 0.48 18.33
N THR A 5 -11.61 1.62 18.52
CA THR A 5 -12.98 1.87 18.04
C THR A 5 -12.94 2.03 16.53
N LEU A 6 -13.03 0.87 15.87
CA LEU A 6 -13.76 0.60 14.64
C LEU A 6 -13.41 1.43 13.39
N PRO A 7 -12.92 0.78 12.31
CA PRO A 7 -12.89 1.39 10.99
C PRO A 7 -14.28 1.87 10.52
N GLY A 8 -15.37 1.28 11.03
CA GLY A 8 -16.73 1.58 10.58
C GLY A 8 -17.27 2.99 10.89
N GLU A 9 -16.78 3.67 11.93
CA GLU A 9 -17.19 5.06 12.22
C GLU A 9 -16.34 6.06 11.44
N TRP A 10 -15.06 5.78 11.27
CA TRP A 10 -14.17 6.59 10.45
C TRP A 10 -14.52 6.53 8.94
N ILE A 11 -14.86 5.35 8.42
CA ILE A 11 -15.36 5.15 7.04
C ILE A 11 -16.63 5.96 6.75
N LYS A 12 -17.36 6.46 7.76
CA LYS A 12 -18.51 7.35 7.54
C LYS A 12 -18.14 8.83 7.41
N ASN A 13 -16.98 9.23 7.93
CA ASN A 13 -16.57 10.64 8.02
C ASN A 13 -15.29 10.97 7.23
N TRP A 14 -14.62 9.99 6.65
CA TRP A 14 -13.36 10.15 5.92
C TRP A 14 -13.40 11.16 4.76
N GLU A 15 -14.56 11.38 4.12
CA GLU A 15 -14.72 12.43 3.09
C GLU A 15 -14.46 13.85 3.64
N LYS A 16 -14.71 14.04 4.94
CA LYS A 16 -14.49 15.29 5.68
C LYS A 16 -13.14 15.33 6.40
N SER A 17 -12.42 14.21 6.47
CA SER A 17 -11.13 14.11 7.16
C SER A 17 -9.99 14.71 6.34
N GLY A 18 -9.00 15.27 7.04
CA GLY A 18 -7.80 15.82 6.43
C GLY A 18 -6.87 14.72 5.87
N LYS A 19 -5.94 15.09 4.98
CA LYS A 19 -4.97 14.14 4.39
C LYS A 19 -4.20 13.33 5.44
N HIS A 20 -3.77 13.98 6.53
CA HIS A 20 -3.05 13.32 7.63
C HIS A 20 -3.88 12.31 8.41
N GLU A 21 -5.17 12.59 8.62
CA GLU A 21 -6.08 11.66 9.29
C GLU A 21 -6.33 10.43 8.41
N ILE A 22 -6.48 10.65 7.11
CA ILE A 22 -6.61 9.57 6.12
C ILE A 22 -5.35 8.71 6.09
N GLN A 23 -4.17 9.32 6.02
CA GLN A 23 -2.89 8.59 6.07
C GLN A 23 -2.78 7.74 7.34
N THR A 24 -3.14 8.30 8.50
CA THR A 24 -3.08 7.60 9.79
C THR A 24 -4.06 6.42 9.84
N ALA A 25 -5.29 6.62 9.39
CA ALA A 25 -6.31 5.58 9.37
C ALA A 25 -5.97 4.44 8.39
N LEU A 26 -5.41 4.79 7.23
CA LEU A 26 -4.91 3.82 6.26
C LEU A 26 -3.73 3.02 6.83
N TYR A 27 -2.81 3.70 7.52
CA TYR A 27 -1.69 3.04 8.20
C TYR A 27 -2.19 2.05 9.25
N GLU A 28 -3.13 2.45 10.10
CA GLU A 28 -3.70 1.53 11.08
C GLU A 28 -4.43 0.36 10.42
N LEU A 29 -5.20 0.59 9.34
CA LEU A 29 -5.85 -0.48 8.57
C LEU A 29 -4.85 -1.48 8.01
N CYS A 30 -3.80 -1.00 7.35
CA CYS A 30 -2.72 -1.83 6.82
C CYS A 30 -2.04 -2.61 7.94
N TRP A 31 -1.69 -1.93 9.04
CA TRP A 31 -1.05 -2.53 10.19
C TRP A 31 -1.89 -3.65 10.80
N GLN A 32 -3.21 -3.47 10.91
CA GLN A 32 -4.09 -4.49 11.46
C GLN A 32 -4.18 -5.76 10.60
N VAL A 33 -4.09 -5.64 9.27
CA VAL A 33 -3.99 -6.80 8.38
C VAL A 33 -2.65 -7.50 8.56
N VAL A 34 -1.56 -6.73 8.67
CA VAL A 34 -0.20 -7.26 8.93
C VAL A 34 -0.13 -7.99 10.29
N GLN A 35 -0.88 -7.50 11.28
CA GLN A 35 -1.04 -8.15 12.59
C GLN A 35 -1.98 -9.37 12.55
N GLY A 36 -2.77 -9.55 11.49
CA GLY A 36 -3.79 -10.61 11.38
C GLY A 36 -5.07 -10.32 12.18
N ASN A 37 -5.26 -9.09 12.65
CA ASN A 37 -6.46 -8.67 13.39
C ASN A 37 -7.65 -8.39 12.46
N LEU A 38 -7.39 -8.05 11.20
CA LEU A 38 -8.39 -7.72 10.19
C LEU A 38 -8.22 -8.61 8.94
N LYS A 39 -9.35 -8.92 8.29
CA LYS A 39 -9.35 -9.70 7.05
C LYS A 39 -8.89 -8.83 5.89
N LEU A 40 -7.98 -9.37 5.08
CA LEU A 40 -7.49 -8.74 3.86
C LEU A 40 -8.63 -8.31 2.92
N ASP A 41 -9.56 -9.23 2.65
CA ASP A 41 -10.71 -9.01 1.76
C ASP A 41 -11.53 -7.76 2.12
N LEU A 42 -11.76 -7.53 3.42
CA LEU A 42 -12.48 -6.35 3.90
C LEU A 42 -11.67 -5.06 3.65
N VAL A 43 -10.37 -5.07 3.94
CA VAL A 43 -9.52 -3.89 3.76
C VAL A 43 -9.36 -3.58 2.27
N THR A 44 -9.15 -4.59 1.45
CA THR A 44 -9.09 -4.45 -0.02
C THR A 44 -10.39 -3.86 -0.56
N SER A 45 -11.56 -4.31 -0.11
CA SER A 45 -12.84 -3.70 -0.52
C SER A 45 -12.90 -2.22 -0.17
N VAL A 46 -12.64 -1.86 1.09
CA VAL A 46 -12.70 -0.47 1.56
C VAL A 46 -11.69 0.42 0.82
N LEU A 47 -10.46 -0.07 0.61
CA LEU A 47 -9.44 0.64 -0.15
C LEU A 47 -9.87 0.88 -1.60
N GLY A 48 -10.49 -0.14 -2.24
CA GLY A 48 -11.05 -0.02 -3.58
C GLY A 48 -12.10 1.07 -3.68
N ASP A 49 -13.09 1.06 -2.78
CA ASP A 49 -14.10 2.12 -2.71
C ASP A 49 -13.47 3.51 -2.53
N MET A 50 -12.41 3.61 -1.70
CA MET A 50 -11.69 4.87 -1.48
C MET A 50 -10.91 5.37 -2.70
N MET A 51 -10.39 4.45 -3.51
CA MET A 51 -9.65 4.78 -4.74
C MET A 51 -10.54 5.43 -5.79
N GLU A 52 -11.79 5.00 -5.89
CA GLU A 52 -12.75 5.53 -6.87
C GLU A 52 -13.20 6.96 -6.52
N LEU A 53 -13.07 7.35 -5.26
CA LEU A 53 -13.55 8.63 -4.74
C LEU A 53 -12.49 9.73 -4.74
N ARG A 54 -11.19 9.40 -4.72
CA ARG A 54 -10.09 10.38 -4.82
C ARG A 54 -8.95 9.92 -5.71
N GLU A 55 -8.61 10.76 -6.68
CA GLU A 55 -7.42 10.60 -7.54
C GLU A 55 -6.07 10.72 -6.78
N ASP A 56 -6.04 11.40 -5.63
CA ASP A 56 -4.83 11.56 -4.79
C ASP A 56 -4.62 10.37 -3.83
N MET A 57 -5.62 9.49 -3.71
CA MET A 57 -5.63 8.36 -2.79
C MET A 57 -4.52 7.32 -3.07
N PRO A 58 -4.18 6.96 -4.32
CA PRO A 58 -3.06 6.05 -4.61
C PRO A 58 -1.72 6.56 -4.09
N SER A 59 -1.49 7.87 -4.17
CA SER A 59 -0.27 8.50 -3.69
C SER A 59 -0.15 8.42 -2.17
N ILE A 60 -1.25 8.72 -1.45
CA ILE A 60 -1.30 8.62 0.01
C ILE A 60 -1.09 7.16 0.45
N LEU A 61 -1.78 6.21 -0.20
CA LEU A 61 -1.67 4.81 0.14
C LEU A 61 -0.25 4.26 -0.12
N ALA A 62 0.41 4.71 -1.19
CA ALA A 62 1.79 4.32 -1.48
C ALA A 62 2.78 4.82 -0.40
N ASP A 63 2.56 6.03 0.12
CA ASP A 63 3.35 6.58 1.24
C ASP A 63 3.14 5.74 2.52
N VAL A 64 1.88 5.42 2.83
CA VAL A 64 1.53 4.53 3.94
C VAL A 64 2.16 3.15 3.80
N PHE A 65 2.17 2.58 2.59
CA PHE A 65 2.80 1.29 2.35
C PHE A 65 4.30 1.33 2.58
N LEU A 66 4.97 2.41 2.19
CA LEU A 66 6.39 2.63 2.48
C LEU A 66 6.62 2.72 3.99
N GLU A 67 5.84 3.52 4.71
CA GLU A 67 5.94 3.63 6.18
C GLU A 67 5.70 2.29 6.87
N THR A 68 4.71 1.52 6.38
CA THR A 68 4.40 0.19 6.90
C THR A 68 5.56 -0.79 6.67
N SER A 69 6.14 -0.80 5.45
CA SER A 69 7.27 -1.67 5.11
C SER A 69 8.55 -1.33 5.89
N ALA A 70 8.77 -0.06 6.19
CA ALA A 70 9.95 0.40 6.92
C ALA A 70 9.96 -0.06 8.39
N LEU A 71 8.78 -0.19 8.99
CA LEU A 71 8.60 -0.65 10.36
C LEU A 71 8.41 -2.16 10.47
N GLU A 72 8.43 -2.87 9.34
CA GLU A 72 8.05 -4.25 9.29
C GLU A 72 9.16 -5.19 9.78
N GLU A 73 8.84 -5.99 10.78
CA GLU A 73 9.70 -7.11 11.18
C GLU A 73 9.62 -8.24 10.16
N LYS A 74 10.76 -8.92 9.90
CA LYS A 74 10.87 -10.06 8.95
C LYS A 74 9.80 -11.14 9.13
N ASN A 75 9.18 -11.25 10.30
CA ASN A 75 8.19 -12.26 10.62
C ASN A 75 6.81 -12.01 9.98
N LYS A 76 6.46 -10.75 9.64
CA LYS A 76 5.13 -10.39 9.12
C LYS A 76 5.10 -10.03 7.62
N ARG A 77 6.21 -10.25 6.91
CA ARG A 77 6.33 -10.02 5.46
C ARG A 77 5.29 -10.72 4.61
N ASP A 78 4.83 -11.90 5.02
CA ASP A 78 3.83 -12.65 4.24
C ASP A 78 2.49 -11.91 4.20
N HIS A 79 1.98 -11.49 5.37
CA HIS A 79 0.73 -10.73 5.47
C HIS A 79 0.81 -9.37 4.76
N TYR A 80 1.95 -8.67 4.86
CA TYR A 80 2.14 -7.43 4.14
C TYR A 80 2.20 -7.61 2.62
N THR A 81 2.94 -8.62 2.15
CA THR A 81 2.99 -8.97 0.73
C THR A 81 1.60 -9.28 0.21
N GLN A 82 0.79 -10.03 0.95
CA GLN A 82 -0.61 -10.29 0.58
C GLN A 82 -1.45 -9.01 0.52
N LEU A 83 -1.25 -8.10 1.48
CA LEU A 83 -1.92 -6.80 1.52
C LEU A 83 -1.60 -5.94 0.30
N VAL A 84 -0.32 -5.71 0.03
CA VAL A 84 0.12 -4.93 -1.14
C VAL A 84 -0.36 -5.60 -2.42
N GLY A 85 -0.30 -6.93 -2.49
CA GLY A 85 -0.75 -7.71 -3.64
C GLY A 85 -2.23 -7.54 -3.95
N ALA A 86 -3.08 -7.56 -2.92
CA ALA A 86 -4.50 -7.28 -3.10
C ALA A 86 -4.75 -5.83 -3.52
N CYS A 87 -3.88 -4.90 -3.12
CA CYS A 87 -3.98 -3.51 -3.52
C CYS A 87 -3.56 -3.24 -4.97
N LEU A 88 -2.89 -4.18 -5.64
CA LEU A 88 -2.54 -4.05 -7.06
C LEU A 88 -3.76 -3.99 -7.99
N ILE A 89 -4.94 -4.41 -7.51
CA ILE A 89 -6.17 -4.36 -8.31
C ILE A 89 -6.60 -2.91 -8.57
N PHE A 90 -6.20 -1.98 -7.70
CA PHE A 90 -6.60 -0.57 -7.75
C PHE A 90 -5.41 0.41 -7.70
N LEU A 91 -4.24 0.00 -7.17
CA LEU A 91 -2.99 0.75 -7.28
C LEU A 91 -2.22 0.34 -8.54
N PRO A 92 -1.84 1.29 -9.40
CA PRO A 92 -0.95 0.99 -10.50
C PRO A 92 0.43 0.59 -9.98
N GLU A 93 0.95 -0.52 -10.51
CA GLU A 93 2.29 -1.03 -10.19
C GLU A 93 3.40 0.02 -10.35
N ALA A 94 3.21 1.01 -11.22
CA ALA A 94 4.18 2.08 -11.46
C ALA A 94 4.48 2.89 -10.19
N ILE A 95 3.45 3.25 -9.41
CA ILE A 95 3.62 4.03 -8.17
C ILE A 95 4.29 3.17 -7.10
N LEU A 96 3.83 1.92 -6.96
CA LEU A 96 4.42 0.97 -6.03
C LEU A 96 5.89 0.70 -6.37
N LYS A 97 6.24 0.60 -7.65
CA LYS A 97 7.61 0.43 -8.12
C LYS A 97 8.52 1.63 -7.84
N GLU A 98 7.95 2.84 -7.75
CA GLU A 98 8.68 4.04 -7.35
C GLU A 98 8.89 4.15 -5.83
N ARG A 99 8.03 3.52 -5.02
CA ARG A 99 8.01 3.69 -3.57
C ARG A 99 8.48 2.47 -2.78
N LEU A 100 8.21 1.25 -3.25
CA LEU A 100 8.55 0.00 -2.58
C LEU A 100 9.90 -0.55 -2.98
N ASP A 101 10.48 -1.32 -2.06
CA ASP A 101 11.72 -2.05 -2.29
C ASP A 101 11.57 -3.16 -3.35
N PRO A 102 12.65 -3.43 -4.11
CA PRO A 102 12.67 -4.50 -5.11
C PRO A 102 12.41 -5.88 -4.52
N GLU A 103 12.75 -6.11 -3.25
CA GLU A 103 12.44 -7.37 -2.54
C GLU A 103 10.93 -7.62 -2.44
N THR A 104 10.15 -6.59 -2.11
CA THR A 104 8.69 -6.68 -1.99
C THR A 104 8.05 -6.91 -3.36
N LEU A 105 8.51 -6.18 -4.38
CA LEU A 105 8.04 -6.36 -5.76
C LEU A 105 8.30 -7.77 -6.30
N GLU A 106 9.42 -8.38 -5.91
CA GLU A 106 9.76 -9.76 -6.26
C GLU A 106 8.84 -10.75 -5.54
N SER A 107 8.58 -10.54 -4.25
CA SER A 107 7.61 -11.32 -3.47
C SER A 107 6.18 -11.24 -4.03
N LEU A 108 5.80 -10.10 -4.61
CA LEU A 108 4.51 -9.89 -5.27
C LEU A 108 4.44 -10.49 -6.69
N GLY A 109 5.56 -10.99 -7.22
CA GLY A 109 5.64 -11.50 -8.60
C GLY A 109 5.58 -10.42 -9.69
N LEU A 110 5.70 -9.13 -9.32
CA LEU A 110 5.70 -8.01 -10.27
C LEU A 110 7.02 -7.91 -11.04
N ILE A 111 8.09 -8.43 -10.45
CA ILE A 111 9.41 -8.55 -11.09
C ILE A 111 9.92 -9.99 -10.89
N LYS A 112 10.48 -10.59 -11.95
CA LYS A 112 11.01 -11.97 -11.90
C LYS A 112 12.50 -12.02 -11.52
N GLN A 113 13.18 -10.87 -11.53
CA GLN A 113 14.57 -10.67 -11.10
C GLN A 113 14.74 -9.20 -10.68
N ALA A 114 14.99 -8.94 -9.39
CA ALA A 114 15.38 -7.60 -8.88
C ALA A 114 16.51 -6.95 -9.72
N HIS A 115 17.39 -7.75 -10.31
CA HIS A 115 18.49 -7.28 -11.15
C HIS A 115 18.04 -6.62 -12.47
N GLN A 116 16.90 -7.01 -13.04
CA GLN A 116 16.44 -6.48 -14.33
C GLN A 116 15.69 -5.14 -14.19
N PHE A 117 15.26 -4.79 -12.97
CA PHE A 117 14.55 -3.54 -12.70
C PHE A 117 15.48 -2.31 -12.76
N ASN A 118 16.76 -2.48 -12.42
CA ASN A 118 17.74 -1.39 -12.48
C ASN A 118 18.15 -0.99 -13.91
N GLN A 119 17.95 -1.86 -14.92
CA GLN A 119 18.31 -1.54 -16.31
C GLN A 119 17.24 -0.75 -17.09
N LYS A 120 16.03 -0.57 -16.55
CA LYS A 120 15.00 0.27 -17.20
C LYS A 120 15.14 1.78 -16.90
N ILE A 121 16.18 2.19 -16.17
CA ILE A 121 16.61 3.60 -16.02
C ILE A 121 17.90 3.87 -16.85
N VAL A 122 18.23 3.03 -17.85
CA VAL A 122 19.26 3.37 -18.85
C VAL A 122 18.75 3.06 -20.27
N LYS A 123 17.62 3.66 -20.65
CA LYS A 123 17.24 3.82 -22.07
C LYS A 123 16.60 5.17 -22.37
N ILE A 124 17.04 6.26 -21.74
CA ILE A 124 17.13 7.53 -22.48
C ILE A 124 18.45 7.47 -23.25
N LYS A 125 18.44 6.71 -24.35
CA LYS A 125 19.48 6.83 -25.37
C LYS A 125 19.08 8.03 -26.21
N THR A 126 19.82 9.12 -26.01
CA THR A 126 19.97 10.25 -26.90
C THR A 126 19.65 9.89 -28.35
N LYS A 127 18.62 10.53 -28.91
CA LYS A 127 18.42 10.70 -30.35
C LYS A 127 17.46 11.87 -30.53
N LEU A 128 18.00 13.08 -30.42
CA LEU A 128 17.86 14.18 -31.38
C LEU A 128 18.88 15.25 -31.05
#